data_AF-A0A850MAJ5-F1
#
_entry.id   AF-A0A850MAJ5-F1
#
_cell.length_a   1.000
_cell.length_b   1.000
_cell.length_c   1.000
_cell.angle_alpha   90.00
_cell.angle_beta   90.00
_cell.angle_gamma   90.00
#
_symmetry.space_group_name_H-M   'P 1'
#
loop_
_entity.id
_entity.type
_entity.pdbx_description
1 polymer ?
#
loop_
_entity_poly.entity_id
_entity_poly.type
_entity_poly.pdbx_seq_one_letter_code
_entity_poly.pdbx_strand_id
1 'polypeptide(L)'
;MQLVIPDYITEPILWFIAVGVFFLLGVFFFKRYWESETEARAFFSGTSVFMFSYVIYRTIEIIRRYFVIGDYYDIENWWQEEVAITASSLYLRLAFLFVSWIGIAYFYFRIESTILKKKTYYVLTIASLLKLISNPLMYFPDRFPFATIELINTILFILAGFFPVCLFAFYAVRNYVNKRKVWAVLSLGMLSFIIGEVGSNPEGYMITGGLNQAFVAYGSPLMVILGGILLYLALRRLYE
;
A
#
# COMPACT_ATOMS: atom_id res chain seq x y z
N MET A 1 6.22 28.12 -4.93
CA MET A 1 5.52 26.84 -5.23
C MET A 1 4.31 27.21 -6.07
N GLN A 2 4.15 26.67 -7.29
CA GLN A 2 2.91 26.91 -8.04
C GLN A 2 1.80 26.08 -7.39
N LEU A 3 0.72 26.73 -6.96
CA LEU A 3 -0.52 26.07 -6.54
C LEU A 3 -1.05 25.30 -7.74
N VAL A 4 -0.86 23.98 -7.75
CA VAL A 4 -1.48 23.11 -8.75
C VAL A 4 -2.94 22.95 -8.36
N ILE A 5 -3.84 23.32 -9.26
CA ILE A 5 -5.28 23.12 -9.08
C ILE A 5 -5.52 21.60 -9.12
N PRO A 6 -6.13 20.99 -8.08
CA PRO A 6 -6.40 19.56 -8.08
C PRO A 6 -7.33 19.18 -9.24
N ASP A 7 -7.05 18.06 -9.91
CA ASP A 7 -7.92 17.52 -10.96
C ASP A 7 -9.03 16.68 -10.32
N TYR A 8 -10.15 17.33 -10.04
CA TYR A 8 -11.31 16.71 -9.38
C TYR A 8 -12.10 15.73 -10.28
N ILE A 9 -11.70 15.51 -11.53
CA ILE A 9 -12.41 14.63 -12.46
C ILE A 9 -11.55 13.44 -12.85
N THR A 10 -10.40 13.67 -13.47
CA THR A 10 -9.61 12.60 -14.09
C THR A 10 -8.91 11.75 -13.03
N GLU A 11 -8.32 12.38 -12.01
CA GLU A 11 -7.62 11.69 -10.93
C GLU A 11 -8.53 10.71 -10.17
N PRO A 12 -9.73 11.10 -9.67
CA PRO A 12 -10.61 10.16 -8.98
C PRO A 12 -11.08 9.02 -9.90
N ILE A 13 -11.31 9.28 -11.20
CA ILE A 13 -11.68 8.23 -12.17
C ILE A 13 -10.56 7.18 -12.27
N LEU A 14 -9.30 7.60 -12.38
CA LEU A 14 -8.16 6.68 -12.44
C LEU A 14 -8.03 5.85 -11.16
N TRP A 15 -8.24 6.46 -9.99
CA TRP A 15 -8.26 5.72 -8.73
C TRP A 15 -9.43 4.73 -8.62
N PHE A 16 -10.62 5.08 -9.12
CA PHE A 16 -11.75 4.14 -9.21
C PHE A 16 -11.45 2.98 -10.17
N ILE A 17 -10.75 3.22 -11.28
CA ILE A 17 -10.27 2.13 -12.16
C ILE A 17 -9.31 1.22 -11.39
N ALA A 18 -8.36 1.78 -10.63
CA ALA A 18 -7.46 0.99 -9.78
C ALA A 18 -8.24 0.15 -8.76
N VAL A 19 -9.23 0.74 -8.07
CA VAL A 19 -10.14 0.02 -7.17
C VAL A 19 -10.86 -1.12 -7.90
N GLY A 20 -11.41 -0.87 -9.09
CA GLY A 20 -12.08 -1.88 -9.91
C GLY A 20 -11.15 -3.05 -10.28
N VAL A 21 -9.92 -2.76 -10.69
CA VAL A 21 -8.90 -3.79 -10.97
C VAL A 21 -8.64 -4.64 -9.73
N PHE A 22 -8.37 -4.02 -8.58
CA PHE A 22 -8.11 -4.75 -7.33
C PHE A 22 -9.33 -5.55 -6.85
N PHE A 23 -10.55 -5.06 -7.05
CA PHE A 23 -11.76 -5.81 -6.76
C PHE A 23 -11.86 -7.09 -7.59
N LEU A 24 -11.64 -6.99 -8.91
CA LEU A 24 -11.65 -8.16 -9.80
C LEU A 24 -10.56 -9.17 -9.42
N LEU A 25 -9.36 -8.69 -9.08
CA LEU A 25 -8.27 -9.55 -8.59
C LEU A 25 -8.62 -10.21 -7.25
N GLY A 26 -9.24 -9.47 -6.33
CA GLY A 26 -9.71 -9.97 -5.04
C GLY A 26 -10.72 -11.09 -5.20
N VAL A 27 -11.72 -10.93 -6.08
CA VAL A 27 -12.70 -11.96 -6.44
C VAL A 27 -12.01 -13.18 -7.06
N PHE A 28 -11.06 -12.99 -7.97
CA PHE A 28 -10.31 -14.09 -8.58
C PHE A 28 -9.56 -14.93 -7.52
N PHE A 29 -8.80 -14.28 -6.64
CA PHE A 29 -8.04 -14.99 -5.61
C PHE A 29 -8.95 -15.59 -4.52
N PHE A 30 -10.09 -14.96 -4.24
CA PHE A 30 -11.10 -15.54 -3.36
C PHE A 30 -11.70 -16.82 -3.93
N LYS A 31 -12.03 -16.83 -5.22
CA LYS A 31 -12.50 -18.04 -5.91
C LYS A 31 -11.44 -19.15 -5.87
N ARG A 32 -10.17 -18.83 -6.15
CA ARG A 32 -9.05 -19.78 -6.03
C ARG A 32 -8.89 -20.30 -4.60
N TYR A 33 -9.10 -19.46 -3.58
CA TYR A 33 -9.12 -19.91 -2.19
C TYR A 33 -10.14 -21.03 -1.96
N TRP A 34 -11.36 -20.93 -2.49
CA TRP A 34 -12.37 -21.99 -2.34
C TRP A 34 -12.01 -23.29 -3.06
N GLU A 35 -11.39 -23.18 -4.24
CA GLU A 35 -11.08 -24.31 -5.13
C GLU A 35 -9.79 -25.05 -4.74
N SER A 36 -8.92 -24.48 -3.91
CA SER A 36 -7.57 -25.02 -3.68
C SER A 36 -7.46 -25.90 -2.43
N GLU A 37 -6.39 -26.70 -2.37
CA GLU A 37 -6.03 -27.53 -1.22
C GLU A 37 -5.64 -26.70 0.02
N THR A 38 -5.72 -27.28 1.22
CA THR A 38 -5.58 -26.58 2.51
C THR A 38 -4.32 -25.71 2.62
N GLU A 39 -3.17 -26.17 2.12
CA GLU A 39 -1.92 -25.38 2.15
C GLU A 39 -1.98 -24.14 1.24
N ALA A 40 -2.66 -24.26 0.10
CA ALA A 40 -2.84 -23.20 -0.89
C ALA A 40 -3.83 -22.15 -0.45
N ARG A 41 -4.85 -22.59 0.29
CA ARG A 41 -5.88 -21.72 0.86
C ARG A 41 -5.27 -20.60 1.68
N ALA A 42 -4.26 -20.90 2.50
CA ALA A 42 -3.61 -19.89 3.34
C ALA A 42 -2.94 -18.77 2.51
N PHE A 43 -2.29 -19.12 1.39
CA PHE A 43 -1.67 -18.13 0.50
C PHE A 43 -2.73 -17.30 -0.26
N PHE A 44 -3.73 -17.98 -0.83
CA PHE A 44 -4.79 -17.31 -1.59
C PHE A 44 -5.68 -16.44 -0.71
N SER A 45 -5.93 -16.81 0.55
CA SER A 45 -6.66 -15.96 1.49
C SER A 45 -5.88 -14.69 1.83
N GLY A 46 -4.56 -14.79 2.05
CA GLY A 46 -3.69 -13.63 2.26
C GLY A 46 -3.74 -12.64 1.10
N THR A 47 -3.63 -13.16 -0.11
CA THR A 47 -3.67 -12.35 -1.34
C THR A 47 -5.05 -11.73 -1.55
N SER A 48 -6.13 -12.49 -1.34
CA SER A 48 -7.50 -11.97 -1.49
C SER A 48 -7.82 -10.87 -0.47
N VAL A 49 -7.46 -11.08 0.80
CA VAL A 49 -7.63 -10.07 1.85
C VAL A 49 -6.85 -8.79 1.51
N PHE A 50 -5.60 -8.91 1.04
CA PHE A 50 -4.83 -7.74 0.59
C PHE A 50 -5.56 -6.93 -0.48
N MET A 51 -6.07 -7.62 -1.51
CA MET A 51 -6.77 -6.97 -2.63
C MET A 51 -8.08 -6.31 -2.18
N PHE A 52 -8.85 -6.94 -1.27
CA PHE A 52 -10.06 -6.33 -0.74
C PHE A 52 -9.79 -5.20 0.25
N SER A 53 -8.74 -5.31 1.08
CA SER A 53 -8.27 -4.22 1.92
C SER A 53 -7.90 -3.01 1.06
N TYR A 54 -7.22 -3.23 -0.08
CA TYR A 54 -6.94 -2.19 -1.08
C TYR A 54 -8.19 -1.45 -1.53
N VAL A 55 -9.19 -2.20 -2.00
CA VAL A 55 -10.47 -1.65 -2.45
C VAL A 55 -11.09 -0.75 -1.37
N ILE A 56 -11.13 -1.22 -0.13
CA ILE A 56 -11.74 -0.49 0.98
C ILE A 56 -10.96 0.79 1.30
N TYR A 57 -9.66 0.68 1.60
CA TYR A 57 -8.90 1.87 2.02
C TYR A 57 -8.82 2.88 0.88
N ARG A 58 -8.65 2.45 -0.36
CA ARG A 58 -8.53 3.37 -1.50
C ARG A 58 -9.85 4.09 -1.76
N THR A 59 -10.98 3.40 -1.62
CA THR A 59 -12.31 4.04 -1.69
C THR A 59 -12.49 5.07 -0.58
N ILE A 60 -12.07 4.77 0.65
CA ILE A 60 -12.07 5.73 1.77
C ILE A 60 -11.26 6.98 1.41
N GLU A 61 -10.06 6.81 0.86
CA GLU A 61 -9.21 7.95 0.49
C GLU A 61 -9.78 8.78 -0.67
N ILE A 62 -10.39 8.14 -1.67
CA ILE A 62 -11.11 8.84 -2.75
C ILE A 62 -12.26 9.68 -2.16
N ILE A 63 -13.08 9.08 -1.27
CA ILE A 63 -14.17 9.80 -0.59
C ILE A 63 -13.63 10.99 0.20
N ARG A 64 -12.56 10.78 0.98
CA ARG A 64 -11.95 11.83 1.81
C ARG A 64 -11.46 13.00 0.94
N ARG A 65 -10.66 12.72 -0.09
CA ARG A 65 -10.04 13.76 -0.93
C ARG A 65 -11.02 14.53 -1.80
N TYR A 66 -11.96 13.83 -2.44
CA TYR A 66 -12.76 14.40 -3.51
C TYR A 66 -14.18 14.77 -3.11
N PHE A 67 -14.68 14.24 -1.98
CA PHE A 67 -16.09 14.39 -1.59
C PHE A 67 -16.30 15.00 -0.19
N VAL A 68 -15.35 14.87 0.74
CA VAL A 68 -15.50 15.31 2.14
C VAL A 68 -14.43 16.33 2.51
N ILE A 69 -14.41 17.50 1.84
CA ILE A 69 -13.55 18.69 2.11
C ILE A 69 -12.21 18.30 2.77
N GLY A 70 -11.50 17.37 2.14
CA GLY A 70 -10.26 16.82 2.66
C GLY A 70 -9.12 17.49 1.91
N ASP A 71 -8.25 18.18 2.64
CA ASP A 71 -7.04 18.72 2.02
C ASP A 71 -6.14 17.55 1.57
N TYR A 72 -5.48 17.78 0.43
CA TYR A 72 -4.50 16.88 -0.14
C TYR A 72 -3.29 16.75 0.81
N TYR A 73 -2.95 17.82 1.52
CA TYR A 73 -1.81 17.94 2.44
C TYR A 73 -2.23 18.18 3.89
N ASP A 74 -3.37 17.62 4.30
CA ASP A 74 -3.98 17.84 5.62
C ASP A 74 -3.04 17.62 6.82
N ILE A 75 -2.11 16.65 6.76
CA ILE A 75 -1.10 16.46 7.82
C ILE A 75 -0.10 17.62 7.85
N GLU A 76 0.48 18.00 6.71
CA GLU A 76 1.46 19.10 6.68
C GLU A 76 0.82 20.41 7.09
N ASN A 77 -0.38 20.71 6.59
CA ASN A 77 -1.10 21.92 6.93
C ASN A 77 -1.51 21.95 8.40
N TRP A 78 -1.81 20.79 9.00
CA TRP A 78 -2.04 20.68 10.45
C TRP A 78 -0.77 20.95 11.27
N TRP A 79 0.39 20.47 10.82
CA TRP A 79 1.65 20.56 11.57
C TRP A 79 2.45 21.84 11.32
N GLN A 80 2.38 22.42 10.13
CA GLN A 80 3.14 23.62 9.73
C GLN A 80 2.29 24.89 9.73
N GLU A 81 1.01 24.78 9.35
CA GLU A 81 0.12 25.94 9.16
C GLU A 81 -0.96 26.02 10.25
N GLU A 82 -0.97 25.10 11.23
CA GLU A 82 -1.96 24.97 12.31
C GLU A 82 -3.43 24.91 11.80
N VAL A 83 -3.63 24.47 10.55
CA VAL A 83 -4.96 24.38 9.94
C VAL A 83 -5.70 23.18 10.49
N ALA A 84 -6.86 23.42 11.09
CA ALA A 84 -7.58 22.36 11.79
C ALA A 84 -8.13 21.26 10.85
N ILE A 85 -7.78 19.99 11.10
CA ILE A 85 -8.34 18.81 10.41
C ILE A 85 -9.76 18.60 10.93
N THR A 86 -10.72 18.52 10.02
CA THR A 86 -12.11 18.21 10.38
C THR A 86 -12.20 16.80 10.97
N ALA A 87 -13.09 16.61 11.96
CA ALA A 87 -13.27 15.30 12.59
C ALA A 87 -13.58 14.20 11.57
N SER A 88 -14.40 14.49 10.55
CA SER A 88 -14.70 13.58 9.45
C SER A 88 -13.47 13.17 8.64
N SER A 89 -12.59 14.12 8.29
CA SER A 89 -11.35 13.82 7.58
C SER A 89 -10.43 12.94 8.44
N LEU A 90 -10.31 13.25 9.73
CA LEU A 90 -9.50 12.47 10.67
C LEU A 90 -10.02 11.03 10.81
N TYR A 91 -11.33 10.81 10.96
CA TYR A 91 -11.89 9.47 11.05
C TYR A 91 -11.67 8.64 9.78
N LEU A 92 -11.89 9.24 8.60
CA LEU A 92 -11.63 8.57 7.32
C LEU A 92 -10.15 8.24 7.16
N ARG A 93 -9.27 9.15 7.58
CA ARG A 93 -7.82 8.94 7.53
C ARG A 93 -7.37 7.82 8.46
N LEU A 94 -7.85 7.79 9.70
CA LEU A 94 -7.57 6.68 10.61
C LEU A 94 -8.10 5.36 10.04
N ALA A 95 -9.33 5.32 9.52
CA ALA A 95 -9.88 4.12 8.89
C ALA A 95 -9.03 3.64 7.69
N PHE A 96 -8.57 4.57 6.84
CA PHE A 96 -7.63 4.29 5.75
C PHE A 96 -6.35 3.62 6.27
N LEU A 97 -5.72 4.18 7.31
CA LEU A 97 -4.48 3.64 7.89
C LEU A 97 -4.71 2.27 8.53
N PHE A 98 -5.81 2.09 9.26
CA PHE A 98 -6.13 0.81 9.89
C PHE A 98 -6.34 -0.30 8.86
N VAL A 99 -7.18 -0.06 7.85
CA VAL A 99 -7.50 -1.07 6.84
C VAL A 99 -6.29 -1.40 5.96
N SER A 100 -5.50 -0.40 5.56
CA SER A 100 -4.31 -0.61 4.73
C SER A 100 -3.27 -1.47 5.43
N TRP A 101 -2.86 -1.10 6.65
CA TRP A 101 -1.79 -1.81 7.35
C TRP A 101 -2.21 -3.16 7.92
N ILE A 102 -3.50 -3.35 8.27
CA ILE A 102 -4.02 -4.70 8.60
C ILE A 102 -3.97 -5.61 7.37
N GLY A 103 -4.38 -5.12 6.20
CA GLY A 103 -4.34 -5.88 4.95
C GLY A 103 -2.92 -6.28 4.57
N ILE A 104 -1.96 -5.33 4.65
CA ILE A 104 -0.53 -5.56 4.38
C ILE A 104 0.06 -6.54 5.41
N ALA A 105 -0.20 -6.36 6.70
CA ALA A 105 0.30 -7.27 7.74
C ALA A 105 -0.19 -8.70 7.53
N TYR A 106 -1.48 -8.88 7.21
CA TYR A 106 -2.04 -10.20 6.93
C TYR A 106 -1.44 -10.83 5.67
N PHE A 107 -1.24 -10.04 4.62
CA PHE A 107 -0.57 -10.48 3.39
C PHE A 107 0.84 -11.01 3.68
N TYR A 108 1.66 -10.21 4.38
CA TYR A 108 3.02 -10.61 4.73
C TYR A 108 3.05 -11.78 5.68
N PHE A 109 2.13 -11.87 6.64
CA PHE A 109 2.03 -13.04 7.50
C PHE A 109 1.84 -14.32 6.68
N ARG A 110 0.99 -14.29 5.65
CA ARG A 110 0.78 -15.43 4.75
C ARG A 110 1.98 -15.71 3.87
N ILE A 111 2.61 -14.70 3.27
CA ILE A 111 3.83 -14.89 2.47
C ILE A 111 4.97 -15.47 3.31
N GLU A 112 5.22 -14.92 4.49
CA GLU A 112 6.30 -15.32 5.38
C GLU A 112 6.08 -16.73 5.94
N SER A 113 4.84 -17.09 6.27
CA SER A 113 4.50 -18.43 6.79
C SER A 113 4.45 -19.52 5.72
N THR A 114 3.90 -19.24 4.53
CA THR A 114 3.66 -20.26 3.50
C THR A 114 4.78 -20.35 2.45
N ILE A 115 5.23 -19.21 1.91
CA ILE A 115 6.19 -19.16 0.82
C ILE A 115 7.62 -19.13 1.35
N LEU A 116 7.90 -18.21 2.28
CA LEU A 116 9.24 -18.03 2.84
C LEU A 116 9.54 -18.99 4.01
N LYS A 117 8.55 -19.78 4.45
CA LYS A 117 8.66 -20.80 5.50
C LYS A 117 9.38 -20.28 6.76
N LYS A 118 9.00 -19.08 7.20
CA LYS A 118 9.51 -18.38 8.39
C LYS A 118 11.01 -18.00 8.33
N LYS A 119 11.67 -18.06 7.16
CA LYS A 119 13.09 -17.67 7.01
C LYS A 119 13.37 -16.21 7.32
N THR A 120 12.35 -15.35 7.23
CA THR A 120 12.44 -13.92 7.55
C THR A 120 12.03 -13.59 8.98
N TYR A 121 11.73 -14.59 9.82
CA TYR A 121 11.30 -14.40 11.21
C TYR A 121 10.14 -13.40 11.39
N TYR A 122 9.24 -13.33 10.42
CA TYR A 122 8.08 -12.42 10.41
C TYR A 122 8.42 -10.92 10.43
N VAL A 123 9.63 -10.52 10.02
CA VAL A 123 10.06 -9.12 10.04
C VAL A 123 9.12 -8.22 9.23
N LEU A 124 8.60 -8.67 8.08
CA LEU A 124 7.68 -7.86 7.26
C LEU A 124 6.33 -7.65 7.96
N THR A 125 5.80 -8.73 8.54
CA THR A 125 4.56 -8.70 9.33
C THR A 125 4.70 -7.76 10.52
N ILE A 126 5.78 -7.91 11.29
CA ILE A 126 6.05 -7.08 12.48
C ILE A 126 6.20 -5.62 12.10
N ALA A 127 6.98 -5.30 11.05
CA ALA A 127 7.14 -3.93 10.58
C ALA A 127 5.79 -3.30 10.18
N SER A 128 4.91 -4.07 9.53
CA SER A 128 3.58 -3.60 9.13
C SER A 128 2.64 -3.37 10.33
N LEU A 129 2.73 -4.22 11.36
CA LEU A 129 1.97 -4.04 12.61
C LEU A 129 2.49 -2.85 13.43
N LEU A 130 3.81 -2.67 13.51
CA LEU A 130 4.39 -1.49 14.16
C LEU A 130 3.95 -0.22 13.42
N LYS A 131 3.90 -0.26 12.09
CA LYS A 131 3.42 0.85 11.27
C LYS A 131 1.94 1.15 11.51
N LEU A 132 1.10 0.11 11.61
CA LEU A 132 -0.31 0.26 12.00
C LEU A 132 -0.47 1.02 13.33
N ILE A 133 0.40 0.75 14.31
CA ILE A 133 0.36 1.37 15.64
C ILE A 133 0.95 2.79 15.63
N SER A 134 2.06 3.01 14.92
CA SER A 134 2.78 4.28 14.93
C SER A 134 2.12 5.36 14.06
N ASN A 135 1.41 4.97 12.99
CA ASN A 135 0.88 5.93 12.03
C ASN A 135 -0.19 6.86 12.62
N PRO A 136 -1.18 6.36 13.38
CA PRO A 136 -2.16 7.22 14.07
C PRO A 136 -1.53 8.25 15.02
N LEU A 137 -0.33 8.00 15.53
CA LEU A 137 0.34 8.92 16.47
C LEU A 137 0.72 10.26 15.82
N MET A 138 0.85 10.31 14.48
CA MET A 138 1.10 11.55 13.75
C MET A 138 -0.05 12.56 13.84
N TYR A 139 -1.24 12.15 14.28
CA TYR A 139 -2.41 13.02 14.40
C TYR A 139 -2.61 13.59 15.81
N PHE A 140 -1.64 13.38 16.72
CA PHE A 140 -1.70 13.85 18.11
C PHE A 140 -0.45 14.67 18.47
N PRO A 141 -0.29 15.87 17.89
CA PRO A 141 0.93 16.67 18.01
C PRO A 141 1.27 17.06 19.44
N ASP A 142 0.26 17.33 20.26
CA ASP A 142 0.44 17.74 21.65
C ASP A 142 1.06 16.65 22.53
N ARG A 143 1.07 15.40 22.06
CA ARG A 143 1.54 14.23 22.82
C ARG A 143 2.80 13.62 22.26
N PHE A 144 3.05 13.74 20.95
CA PHE A 144 4.15 13.08 20.28
C PHE A 144 4.92 14.04 19.37
N PRO A 145 6.26 14.11 19.46
CA PRO A 145 7.04 14.96 18.56
C PRO A 145 6.95 14.47 17.10
N PHE A 146 6.59 15.37 16.17
CA PHE A 146 6.42 15.07 14.74
C PHE A 146 7.62 14.32 14.16
N ALA A 147 8.81 14.93 14.22
CA ALA A 147 10.02 14.42 13.59
C ALA A 147 10.37 12.99 14.06
N THR A 148 10.12 12.68 15.33
CA THR A 148 10.37 11.35 15.90
C THR A 148 9.39 10.31 15.32
N ILE A 149 8.10 10.61 15.36
CA ILE A 149 7.07 9.69 14.87
C ILE A 149 7.18 9.52 13.36
N GLU A 150 7.46 10.60 12.64
CA GLU A 150 7.68 10.62 11.21
C GLU A 150 8.90 9.78 10.79
N LEU A 151 10.04 9.92 11.48
CA LEU A 151 11.22 9.09 11.22
C LEU A 151 10.91 7.61 11.43
N ILE A 152 10.24 7.24 12.53
CA ILE A 152 9.80 5.86 12.81
C ILE A 152 8.91 5.36 11.67
N ASN A 153 7.92 6.16 11.28
CA ASN A 153 6.98 5.86 10.21
C ASN A 153 7.66 5.67 8.85
N THR A 154 8.72 6.43 8.57
CA THR A 154 9.53 6.33 7.35
C THR A 154 10.37 5.05 7.33
N ILE A 155 11.05 4.73 8.44
CA ILE A 155 11.84 3.49 8.56
C ILE A 155 10.93 2.27 8.40
N LEU A 156 9.79 2.25 9.09
CA LEU A 156 8.83 1.16 8.99
C LEU A 156 8.23 1.05 7.58
N PHE A 157 8.00 2.18 6.90
CA PHE A 157 7.60 2.17 5.50
C PHE A 157 8.67 1.58 4.58
N ILE A 158 9.94 1.91 4.78
CA ILE A 158 11.05 1.32 4.00
C ILE A 158 11.13 -0.21 4.23
N LEU A 159 10.99 -0.65 5.48
CA LEU A 159 11.00 -2.07 5.83
C LEU A 159 9.78 -2.83 5.31
N ALA A 160 8.58 -2.27 5.42
CA ALA A 160 7.37 -2.94 4.97
C ALA A 160 7.12 -2.79 3.46
N GLY A 161 7.59 -1.72 2.83
CA GLY A 161 7.43 -1.45 1.40
C GLY A 161 8.61 -1.96 0.59
N PHE A 162 9.79 -1.35 0.76
CA PHE A 162 10.94 -1.57 -0.14
C PHE A 162 11.71 -2.86 0.15
N PHE A 163 11.83 -3.30 1.40
CA PHE A 163 12.54 -4.55 1.70
C PHE A 163 11.96 -5.79 0.99
N PRO A 164 10.62 -6.00 0.88
CA PRO A 164 10.04 -7.06 0.05
C PRO A 164 10.51 -7.03 -1.40
N VAL A 165 10.63 -5.83 -2.00
CA VAL A 165 11.10 -5.66 -3.39
C VAL A 165 12.51 -6.22 -3.54
N CYS A 166 13.42 -5.82 -2.65
CA CYS A 166 14.81 -6.29 -2.61
C CYS A 166 14.89 -7.79 -2.32
N LEU A 167 14.07 -8.29 -1.40
CA LEU A 167 14.01 -9.70 -1.06
C LEU A 167 13.59 -10.55 -2.26
N PHE A 168 12.51 -10.17 -2.96
CA PHE A 168 12.04 -10.89 -4.15
C PHE A 168 13.03 -10.79 -5.32
N ALA A 169 13.69 -9.64 -5.50
CA ALA A 169 14.76 -9.49 -6.48
C ALA A 169 15.94 -10.42 -6.17
N PHE A 170 16.32 -10.53 -4.89
CA PHE A 170 17.35 -11.46 -4.45
C PHE A 170 16.97 -12.92 -4.73
N TYR A 171 15.72 -13.32 -4.46
CA TYR A 171 15.23 -14.65 -4.82
C TYR A 171 15.22 -14.91 -6.33
N ALA A 172 14.97 -13.89 -7.14
CA ALA A 172 15.07 -13.98 -8.60
C ALA A 172 16.51 -14.24 -9.08
N VAL A 173 17.51 -13.69 -8.39
CA VAL A 173 18.92 -13.86 -8.75
C VAL A 173 19.51 -15.15 -8.19
N ARG A 174 19.23 -15.49 -6.93
CA ARG A 174 20.04 -16.48 -6.22
C ARG A 174 19.75 -17.95 -6.54
N ASN A 175 18.51 -18.45 -6.60
CA ASN A 175 18.34 -19.91 -6.42
C ASN A 175 17.06 -20.62 -6.93
N TYR A 176 16.30 -20.07 -7.89
CA TYR A 176 15.18 -20.83 -8.48
C TYR A 176 15.12 -20.66 -9.99
N VAL A 177 15.89 -21.44 -10.76
CA VAL A 177 15.88 -21.39 -12.24
C VAL A 177 14.44 -21.49 -12.78
N ASN A 178 13.62 -22.37 -12.19
CA ASN A 178 12.24 -22.60 -12.64
C ASN A 178 11.25 -21.49 -12.25
N LYS A 179 11.51 -20.69 -11.20
CA LYS A 179 10.61 -19.60 -10.74
C LYS A 179 11.24 -18.20 -10.81
N ARG A 180 12.43 -18.05 -11.39
CA ARG A 180 13.16 -16.77 -11.53
C ARG A 180 12.31 -15.67 -12.14
N LYS A 181 11.61 -15.97 -13.23
CA LYS A 181 10.71 -15.01 -13.91
C LYS A 181 9.57 -14.58 -13.00
N VAL A 182 9.01 -15.49 -12.20
CA VAL A 182 7.91 -15.19 -11.26
C VAL A 182 8.40 -14.22 -10.18
N TRP A 183 9.56 -14.47 -9.57
CA TRP A 183 10.15 -13.60 -8.57
C TRP A 183 10.52 -12.20 -9.10
N ALA A 184 11.06 -12.13 -10.33
CA ALA A 184 11.35 -10.86 -10.97
C ALA A 184 10.07 -10.05 -11.24
N VAL A 185 9.03 -10.68 -11.78
CA VAL A 185 7.72 -10.04 -12.00
C VAL A 185 7.09 -9.61 -10.67
N LEU A 186 7.22 -10.41 -9.61
CA LEU A 186 6.72 -10.06 -8.28
C LEU A 186 7.43 -8.82 -7.71
N SER A 187 8.76 -8.75 -7.85
CA SER A 187 9.56 -7.61 -7.43
C SER A 187 9.17 -6.33 -8.19
N LEU A 188 9.06 -6.41 -9.52
CA LEU A 188 8.62 -5.29 -10.36
C LEU A 188 7.17 -4.86 -10.05
N GLY A 189 6.28 -5.81 -9.78
CA GLY A 189 4.90 -5.54 -9.39
C GLY A 189 4.81 -4.82 -8.06
N MET A 190 5.52 -5.30 -7.04
CA MET A 190 5.58 -4.61 -5.74
C MET A 190 6.22 -3.23 -5.85
N LEU A 191 7.31 -3.09 -6.60
CA LEU A 191 7.95 -1.79 -6.81
C LEU A 191 6.99 -0.80 -7.47
N SER A 192 6.28 -1.23 -8.52
CA SER A 192 5.31 -0.38 -9.23
C SER A 192 4.17 0.02 -8.31
N PHE A 193 3.64 -0.93 -7.53
CA PHE A 193 2.61 -0.69 -6.53
C PHE A 193 3.06 0.34 -5.49
N ILE A 194 4.26 0.16 -4.90
CA ILE A 194 4.81 1.05 -3.87
C ILE A 194 5.02 2.45 -4.44
N ILE A 195 5.63 2.58 -5.62
CA ILE A 195 5.83 3.89 -6.26
C ILE A 195 4.48 4.60 -6.47
N GLY A 196 3.48 3.86 -6.94
CA GLY A 196 2.13 4.39 -7.14
C GLY A 196 1.49 4.87 -5.83
N GLU A 197 1.56 4.05 -4.78
CA GLU A 197 1.00 4.36 -3.47
C GLU A 197 1.71 5.53 -2.78
N VAL A 198 3.04 5.63 -2.90
CA VAL A 198 3.88 6.68 -2.30
C VAL A 198 3.52 8.07 -2.81
N GLY A 199 3.21 8.22 -4.10
CA GLY A 199 2.72 9.50 -4.64
C GLY A 199 1.37 9.93 -4.05
N SER A 200 0.61 8.99 -3.50
CA SER A 200 -0.70 9.24 -2.91
C SER A 200 -0.74 9.13 -1.39
N ASN A 201 0.38 8.89 -0.71
CA ASN A 201 0.40 8.81 0.75
C ASN A 201 0.95 10.14 1.31
N PRO A 202 0.25 10.83 2.23
CA PRO A 202 0.79 12.02 2.91
C PRO A 202 2.13 11.76 3.61
N GLU A 203 2.38 10.55 4.11
CA GLU A 203 3.68 10.18 4.69
C GLU A 203 4.75 9.94 3.60
N GLY A 204 4.30 9.60 2.39
CA GLY A 204 5.13 9.55 1.19
C GLY A 204 5.47 10.94 0.68
N TYR A 205 4.71 11.99 1.04
CA TYR A 205 4.94 13.37 0.61
C TYR A 205 6.32 13.91 1.01
N MET A 206 6.91 13.52 2.13
CA MET A 206 8.30 13.89 2.40
C MET A 206 9.31 13.33 1.39
N ILE A 207 8.97 12.19 0.79
CA ILE A 207 9.75 11.56 -0.29
C ILE A 207 9.30 12.13 -1.65
N THR A 208 8.06 12.60 -1.77
CA THR A 208 7.41 13.01 -3.03
C THR A 208 7.12 14.50 -3.19
N GLY A 209 7.49 15.35 -2.24
CA GLY A 209 7.26 16.81 -2.29
C GLY A 209 8.03 17.49 -3.41
N GLY A 210 9.01 16.79 -3.98
CA GLY A 210 9.71 17.16 -5.22
C GLY A 210 9.29 16.35 -6.46
N LEU A 211 8.33 15.42 -6.36
CA LEU A 211 7.81 14.71 -7.52
C LEU A 211 6.88 15.62 -8.33
N ASN A 212 6.90 15.40 -9.63
CA ASN A 212 6.03 16.08 -10.56
C ASN A 212 4.56 15.80 -10.18
N GLN A 213 3.77 16.84 -9.91
CA GLN A 213 2.36 16.72 -9.54
C GLN A 213 1.52 16.00 -10.61
N ALA A 214 1.90 16.09 -11.89
CA ALA A 214 1.28 15.29 -12.94
C ALA A 214 1.56 13.79 -12.77
N PHE A 215 2.74 13.42 -12.26
CA PHE A 215 3.03 12.03 -11.91
C PHE A 215 2.19 11.59 -10.72
N VAL A 216 2.01 12.44 -9.70
CA VAL A 216 1.17 12.13 -8.54
C VAL A 216 -0.30 11.94 -8.94
N ALA A 217 -0.85 12.82 -9.77
CA ALA A 217 -2.25 12.74 -10.19
C ALA A 217 -2.54 11.59 -11.16
N TYR A 218 -1.65 11.35 -12.13
CA TYR A 218 -1.91 10.42 -13.23
C TYR A 218 -0.98 9.20 -13.23
N GLY A 219 0.30 9.41 -12.95
CA GLY A 219 1.30 8.34 -12.91
C GLY A 219 1.07 7.36 -11.76
N SER A 220 0.76 7.85 -10.56
CA SER A 220 0.52 7.01 -9.38
C SER A 220 -0.58 5.97 -9.58
N PRO A 221 -1.83 6.33 -9.93
CA PRO A 221 -2.87 5.32 -10.14
C PRO A 221 -2.52 4.34 -11.26
N LEU A 222 -1.86 4.79 -12.34
CA LEU A 222 -1.39 3.90 -13.41
C LEU A 222 -0.32 2.91 -12.92
N MET A 223 0.61 3.36 -12.07
CA MET A 223 1.63 2.51 -11.46
C MET A 223 1.03 1.49 -10.50
N VAL A 224 -0.03 1.86 -9.76
CA VAL A 224 -0.77 0.90 -8.94
C VAL A 224 -1.50 -0.13 -9.79
N ILE A 225 -2.17 0.28 -10.88
CA ILE A 225 -2.82 -0.64 -11.82
C ILE A 225 -1.80 -1.62 -12.42
N LEU A 226 -0.66 -1.12 -12.91
CA LEU A 226 0.43 -1.94 -13.42
C LEU A 226 0.94 -2.90 -12.34
N GLY A 227 1.16 -2.39 -11.12
CA GLY A 227 1.56 -3.18 -9.97
C GLY A 227 0.59 -4.33 -9.68
N GLY A 228 -0.71 -4.06 -9.64
CA GLY A 228 -1.76 -5.06 -9.46
C GLY A 228 -1.75 -6.15 -10.54
N ILE A 229 -1.59 -5.76 -11.81
CA ILE A 229 -1.50 -6.72 -12.94
C ILE A 229 -0.25 -7.60 -12.81
N LEU A 230 0.92 -7.02 -12.53
CA LEU A 230 2.16 -7.77 -12.36
C LEU A 230 2.12 -8.69 -11.13
N LEU A 231 1.56 -8.20 -10.03
CA LEU A 231 1.31 -8.99 -8.82
C LEU A 231 0.41 -10.19 -9.13
N TYR A 232 -0.68 -9.98 -9.87
CA TYR A 232 -1.56 -11.07 -10.32
C TYR A 232 -0.80 -12.13 -11.12
N LEU A 233 -0.03 -11.71 -12.14
CA LEU A 233 0.73 -12.63 -13.00
C LEU A 233 1.76 -13.44 -12.20
N ALA A 234 2.42 -12.80 -11.22
CA ALA A 234 3.39 -13.46 -10.37
C ALA A 234 2.73 -14.39 -9.34
N LEU A 235 1.79 -13.89 -8.53
CA LEU A 235 1.19 -14.62 -7.42
C LEU A 235 0.41 -15.85 -7.88
N ARG A 236 -0.26 -15.77 -9.04
CA ARG A 236 -0.90 -16.94 -9.66
C ARG A 236 0.10 -18.06 -9.93
N ARG A 237 1.28 -17.72 -10.48
CA ARG A 237 2.34 -18.68 -10.85
C ARG A 237 3.26 -19.07 -9.71
N LEU A 238 3.23 -18.32 -8.61
CA LEU A 238 4.09 -18.61 -7.45
C LEU A 238 3.62 -19.88 -6.74
N TYR A 239 2.31 -20.12 -6.75
CA TYR A 239 1.69 -21.28 -6.13
C TYR A 239 1.41 -22.44 -7.10
N GLU A 240 1.18 -22.16 -8.40
CA GLU A 240 1.23 -23.18 -9.48
C GLU A 240 2.65 -23.79 -9.63
#